data_AF-A0AAP8LV41-F1
#
_entry.id   AF-A0AAP8LV41-F1
#
_cell.length_a   1.000
_cell.length_b   1.000
_cell.length_c   1.000
_cell.angle_alpha   90.00
_cell.angle_beta   90.00
_cell.angle_gamma   90.00
#
_symmetry.space_group_name_H-M   'P 1'
#
loop_
_entity.id
_entity.type
_entity.pdbx_description
1 polymer ?
#
loop_
_entity_poly.entity_id
_entity_poly.type
_entity_poly.pdbx_seq_one_letter_code
_entity_poly.pdbx_strand_id
1 'polypeptide(L)'
;MTKKSRISVRIDTKTKERALHVLNSMGLDISSAINMYLKRIGDTGALPFTPAMSFVDQLQVAEADVKAGRIKSFKTVDALMKDLYSDVDD
;
A
#
# COMPACT_ATOMS: atom_id res chain seq x y z
N MET A 1 5.05 12.59 -28.54
CA MET A 1 3.85 11.71 -28.59
C MET A 1 3.86 10.84 -27.34
N THR A 2 2.80 10.85 -26.53
CA THR A 2 2.69 10.00 -25.33
C THR A 2 2.47 8.54 -25.72
N LYS A 3 3.39 7.65 -25.33
CA LYS A 3 3.28 6.21 -25.56
C LYS A 3 2.17 5.65 -24.65
N LYS A 4 1.16 5.02 -25.24
CA LYS A 4 0.09 4.35 -24.50
C LYS A 4 0.48 2.91 -24.19
N SER A 5 0.11 2.42 -23.01
CA SER A 5 0.24 1.02 -22.59
C SER A 5 -1.14 0.45 -22.25
N ARG A 6 -1.27 -0.88 -22.27
CA ARG A 6 -2.53 -1.59 -21.98
C ARG A 6 -2.43 -2.29 -20.64
N ILE A 7 -3.51 -2.24 -19.86
CA ILE A 7 -3.66 -2.94 -18.59
C ILE A 7 -4.82 -3.95 -18.72
N SER A 8 -4.63 -5.16 -18.20
CA SER A 8 -5.67 -6.19 -18.08
C SER A 8 -5.74 -6.63 -16.62
N VAL A 9 -6.93 -6.55 -16.02
CA VAL A 9 -7.15 -6.85 -14.59
C VAL A 9 -8.27 -7.86 -14.45
N ARG A 10 -8.08 -8.85 -13.58
CA ARG A 10 -9.16 -9.76 -13.16
C ARG A 10 -9.91 -9.13 -12.00
N ILE A 11 -11.24 -9.14 -12.07
CA ILE A 11 -12.13 -8.58 -11.05
C ILE A 11 -13.37 -9.45 -10.95
N ASP A 12 -13.94 -9.55 -9.75
CA ASP A 12 -15.24 -10.16 -9.53
C ASP A 12 -16.35 -9.39 -10.28
N THR A 13 -17.28 -10.14 -10.88
CA THR A 13 -18.36 -9.57 -11.72
C THR A 13 -19.24 -8.60 -10.94
N LYS A 14 -19.63 -8.95 -9.70
CA LYS A 14 -20.50 -8.09 -8.88
C LYS A 14 -19.78 -6.78 -8.54
N THR A 15 -18.49 -6.87 -8.24
CA THR A 15 -17.65 -5.71 -7.95
C THR A 15 -17.56 -4.78 -9.16
N LYS A 16 -17.35 -5.34 -10.37
CA LYS A 16 -17.31 -4.58 -11.63
C LYS A 16 -18.63 -3.87 -11.89
N GLU A 17 -19.76 -4.56 -11.77
CA GLU A 17 -21.10 -4.00 -12.04
C GLU A 17 -21.43 -2.86 -11.07
N ARG A 18 -21.17 -3.05 -9.77
CA ARG A 18 -21.40 -2.01 -8.76
C ARG A 18 -20.54 -0.78 -9.01
N ALA A 19 -19.26 -0.97 -9.36
CA ALA A 19 -18.37 0.13 -9.68
C ALA A 19 -18.84 0.88 -10.94
N LEU A 20 -19.22 0.17 -12.00
CA LEU A 20 -19.74 0.77 -13.23
C LEU A 20 -21.01 1.58 -12.99
N HIS A 21 -21.94 1.07 -12.18
CA HIS A 21 -23.17 1.81 -11.85
C HIS A 21 -22.87 3.17 -11.21
N VAL A 22 -21.95 3.20 -10.24
CA VAL A 22 -21.55 4.44 -9.56
C VAL A 22 -20.74 5.37 -10.48
N LEU A 23 -19.82 4.83 -11.27
CA LEU A 23 -19.04 5.65 -12.20
C LEU A 23 -19.92 6.28 -13.28
N ASN A 24 -20.89 5.53 -13.82
CA ASN A 24 -21.84 6.04 -14.81
C ASN A 24 -22.72 7.14 -14.24
N SER A 25 -23.15 7.07 -12.97
CA SER A 25 -23.91 8.15 -12.35
C SER A 25 -23.07 9.42 -12.15
N MET A 26 -21.74 9.29 -12.14
CA MET A 26 -20.79 10.41 -12.14
C MET A 26 -20.38 10.86 -13.56
N GLY A 27 -20.88 10.21 -14.62
CA GLY A 27 -20.46 10.49 -16.00
C GLY A 27 -19.04 10.05 -16.34
N LEU A 28 -18.50 9.07 -15.60
CA LEU A 28 -17.14 8.56 -15.77
C LEU A 28 -17.15 7.13 -16.32
N ASP A 29 -16.25 6.85 -17.27
CA ASP A 29 -15.97 5.48 -17.69
C ASP A 29 -14.90 4.82 -16.79
N ILE A 30 -14.84 3.50 -16.82
CA ILE A 30 -13.92 2.71 -15.99
C ILE A 30 -12.43 2.96 -16.32
N SER A 31 -12.10 3.24 -17.58
CA SER A 31 -10.72 3.53 -17.99
C SER A 31 -10.26 4.87 -17.44
N SER A 32 -11.14 5.87 -17.48
CA SER A 32 -10.90 7.19 -16.89
C SER A 32 -10.68 7.08 -15.37
N ALA A 33 -11.53 6.32 -14.67
CA ALA A 33 -11.36 6.07 -13.24
C ALA A 33 -10.03 5.36 -12.90
N ILE A 34 -9.65 4.33 -13.66
CA ILE A 34 -8.37 3.61 -13.48
C ILE A 34 -7.18 4.55 -13.74
N ASN A 35 -7.24 5.37 -14.79
CA ASN A 35 -6.18 6.35 -15.08
C ASN A 35 -6.04 7.38 -13.95
N MET A 36 -7.14 7.88 -13.40
CA MET A 36 -7.12 8.79 -12.26
C MET A 36 -6.51 8.14 -11.02
N TYR A 37 -6.88 6.87 -10.75
CA TYR A 37 -6.31 6.09 -9.65
C TYR A 37 -4.78 5.94 -9.77
N LEU A 38 -4.30 5.50 -10.93
CA LEU A 38 -2.87 5.29 -11.17
C LEU A 38 -2.09 6.60 -11.15
N LYS A 39 -2.67 7.68 -11.70
CA LYS A 39 -2.06 9.01 -11.66
C LYS A 39 -1.89 9.49 -10.22
N ARG A 40 -2.91 9.32 -9.38
CA ARG A 40 -2.82 9.73 -7.97
C ARG A 40 -1.73 8.98 -7.22
N ILE A 41 -1.53 7.69 -7.51
CA ILE A 41 -0.42 6.90 -6.94
C ILE A 41 0.93 7.46 -7.43
N GLY A 42 1.08 7.69 -8.73
CA GLY A 42 2.31 8.24 -9.30
C GLY A 42 2.67 9.62 -8.74
N ASP A 43 1.67 10.47 -8.52
CA ASP A 43 1.85 11.83 -8.03
C ASP A 43 2.18 11.89 -6.52
N THR A 44 1.68 10.93 -5.73
CA THR A 44 1.79 10.98 -4.24
C THR A 44 2.70 9.94 -3.63
N GLY A 45 3.07 8.90 -4.38
CA GLY A 45 3.80 7.74 -3.83
C GLY A 45 3.00 6.92 -2.83
N ALA A 46 1.67 7.10 -2.75
CA ALA A 46 0.80 6.43 -1.78
C ALA A 46 -0.51 5.97 -2.42
N LEU A 47 -1.18 5.01 -1.77
CA LEU A 47 -2.53 4.60 -2.16
C LEU A 47 -3.52 5.74 -1.88
N PRO A 48 -4.49 5.98 -2.78
CA PRO A 48 -5.49 7.03 -2.62
C PRO A 48 -6.63 6.66 -1.64
N PHE A 49 -6.41 5.63 -0.82
CA PHE A 49 -7.27 5.19 0.26
C PHE A 49 -6.40 4.54 1.34
N THR A 50 -6.90 4.51 2.57
CA THR A 50 -6.25 3.78 3.66
C THR A 50 -6.51 2.28 3.51
N PRO A 51 -5.49 1.43 3.35
CA PRO A 51 -5.68 -0.01 3.32
C PRO A 51 -6.32 -0.50 4.62
N ALA A 52 -7.24 -1.45 4.52
CA ALA A 52 -7.88 -2.06 5.69
C ALA A 52 -6.92 -2.95 6.50
N MET A 53 -5.73 -3.23 5.99
CA MET A 53 -4.66 -3.84 6.77
C MET A 53 -4.19 -2.81 7.78
N SER A 54 -4.82 -2.86 8.94
CA SER A 54 -4.50 -1.97 10.03
C SER A 54 -3.09 -2.35 10.48
N PHE A 55 -2.14 -1.42 10.34
CA PHE A 55 -0.91 -1.48 11.12
C PHE A 55 -1.21 -1.39 12.62
N VAL A 56 -2.47 -1.22 13.04
CA VAL A 56 -2.88 -1.22 14.44
C VAL A 56 -2.48 -2.54 15.11
N ASP A 57 -2.65 -3.68 14.45
CA ASP A 57 -2.25 -4.97 15.03
C ASP A 57 -0.72 -5.04 15.20
N GLN A 58 0.03 -4.60 14.18
CA GLN A 58 1.50 -4.56 14.25
C GLN A 58 2.02 -3.53 15.26
N LEU A 59 1.35 -2.38 15.37
CA LEU A 59 1.69 -1.30 16.29
C LEU A 59 1.37 -1.72 17.72
N GLN A 60 0.25 -2.39 17.97
CA GLN A 60 -0.08 -2.97 19.28
C GLN A 60 0.94 -4.03 19.69
N VAL A 61 1.37 -4.88 18.76
CA VAL A 61 2.44 -5.85 19.01
C VAL A 61 3.76 -5.15 19.33
N ALA A 62 4.15 -4.14 18.55
CA ALA A 62 5.36 -3.36 18.79
C ALA A 62 5.32 -2.62 20.14
N GLU A 63 4.18 -2.02 20.50
CA GLU A 63 3.98 -1.38 21.80
C GLU A 63 4.05 -2.39 22.96
N ALA A 64 3.48 -3.58 22.77
CA ALA A 64 3.56 -4.66 23.75
C ALA A 64 4.99 -5.19 23.92
N ASP A 65 5.77 -5.27 22.84
CA ASP A 65 7.18 -5.65 22.87
C ASP A 65 8.02 -4.63 23.61
N VAL A 66 7.80 -3.33 23.38
CA VAL A 66 8.44 -2.24 24.13
C VAL A 66 8.11 -2.35 25.63
N LYS A 67 6.82 -2.50 25.99
CA LYS A 67 6.39 -2.62 27.40
C LYS A 67 6.94 -3.87 28.08
N ALA A 68 7.07 -4.96 27.36
CA ALA A 68 7.59 -6.23 27.87
C ALA A 68 9.12 -6.30 27.84
N GLY A 69 9.82 -5.26 27.37
CA GLY A 69 11.27 -5.24 27.23
C GLY A 69 11.81 -6.18 26.15
N ARG A 70 10.96 -6.65 25.22
CA ARG A 70 11.35 -7.45 24.05
C ARG A 70 11.89 -6.56 22.92
N ILE A 71 12.81 -5.67 23.28
CA ILE A 71 13.44 -4.71 22.37
C ILE A 71 14.94 -4.82 22.43
N LYS A 72 15.60 -4.62 21.29
CA LYS A 72 17.06 -4.58 21.20
C LYS A 72 17.51 -3.13 21.13
N SER A 73 18.41 -2.76 22.05
CA SER A 73 18.99 -1.41 22.09
C SER A 73 20.44 -1.45 21.64
N PHE A 74 20.87 -0.43 20.92
CA PHE A 74 22.25 -0.31 20.40
C PHE A 74 22.86 1.01 20.85
N LYS A 75 24.17 1.00 21.08
CA LYS A 75 24.91 2.22 21.49
C LYS A 75 25.29 3.12 20.31
N THR A 76 25.35 2.56 19.10
CA THR A 76 25.72 3.29 17.88
C THR A 76 24.86 2.87 16.70
N VAL A 77 24.69 3.77 15.74
CA VAL A 77 23.98 3.52 14.48
C VAL A 77 24.67 2.40 13.69
N ASP A 78 26.01 2.35 13.68
CA ASP A 78 26.76 1.29 13.00
C ASP A 78 26.45 -0.10 13.57
N ALA A 79 26.29 -0.23 14.89
CA ALA A 79 25.94 -1.49 15.52
C ALA A 79 24.49 -1.92 15.20
N LEU A 80 23.57 -0.96 15.11
CA LEU A 80 22.19 -1.19 14.67
C LEU A 80 22.15 -1.66 13.20
N MET A 81 22.83 -0.93 12.30
CA MET A 81 22.81 -1.23 10.87
C MET A 81 23.46 -2.60 10.58
N LYS A 82 24.55 -2.93 11.27
CA LYS A 82 25.18 -4.25 11.16
C LYS A 82 24.22 -5.39 11.52
N ASP A 83 23.39 -5.21 12.55
CA ASP A 83 22.41 -6.20 12.98
C ASP A 83 21.21 -6.32 12.03
N LEU A 84 20.75 -5.18 11.49
CA LEU A 84 19.61 -5.14 10.57
C LEU A 84 19.92 -5.83 9.23
N TYR A 85 21.16 -5.71 8.76
CA TYR A 85 21.59 -6.34 7.50
C TYR A 85 22.06 -7.79 7.66
N SER A 86 22.32 -8.28 8.87
CA SER A 86 22.71 -9.68 9.06
C SER A 86 21.58 -10.69 8.87
N ASP A 87 20.31 -10.24 8.86
CA ASP A 87 19.12 -11.08 8.67
C ASP A 87 18.72 -11.24 7.18
N VAL A 88 19.43 -10.60 6.24
CA VAL A 88 19.08 -10.58 4.80
C VAL A 88 19.95 -11.53 3.96
N ASP A 89 20.96 -12.15 4.56
CA ASP A 89 21.95 -13.01 3.88
C ASP A 89 21.72 -14.53 4.05
N ASP A 90 20.52 -14.97 4.45
CA ASP A 90 20.06 -16.38 4.42
C ASP A 90 18.83 -16.59 3.52
#